data_AF-A0A372LDX8-F1
#
_entry.id   AF-A0A372LDX8-F1
#
_cell.length_a   1.000
_cell.length_b   1.000
_cell.length_c   1.000
_cell.angle_alpha   90.00
_cell.angle_beta   90.00
_cell.angle_gamma   90.00
#
_symmetry.space_group_name_H-M   'P 1'
#
loop_
_entity.id
_entity.type
_entity.pdbx_description
1 polymer ?
#
loop_
_entity_poly.entity_id
_entity_poly.type
_entity_poly.pdbx_seq_one_letter_code
_entity_poly.pdbx_strand_id
1 'polypeptide(L)'
;MRKGNFIVAILTMIFGVAVIYLSKDFPRVVSDAPGPGVFPTILGYLSIFLGVLLFISNLKNKDIKKIYFFTKENKQVYGLVAIVIIYSISLNFIGFLWTTIAFLLTSIYFMGYRKKMYLIPVSVLFTLFIYFVFAVLFGTPLPT
;
A
#
# COMPACT_ATOMS: atom_id res chain seq x y z
N MET A 1 15.18 13.59 19.38
CA MET A 1 16.05 12.42 19.14
C MET A 1 16.46 12.41 17.68
N ARG A 2 17.59 13.04 17.37
CA ARG A 2 18.17 13.20 16.02
C ARG A 2 18.21 11.87 15.24
N LYS A 3 18.56 10.79 15.95
CA LYS A 3 18.72 9.43 15.42
C LYS A 3 17.41 8.83 14.85
N GLY A 4 16.24 9.17 15.40
CA GLY A 4 14.97 8.57 14.98
C GLY A 4 14.59 8.88 13.53
N ASN A 5 14.74 10.14 13.11
CA ASN A 5 14.42 10.54 11.75
C ASN A 5 15.43 9.96 10.74
N PHE A 6 16.70 9.86 11.13
CA PHE A 6 17.72 9.21 10.31
C PHE A 6 17.43 7.72 10.13
N ILE A 7 16.99 7.03 11.18
CA ILE A 7 16.58 5.63 11.11
C ILE A 7 15.39 5.48 10.14
N VAL A 8 14.38 6.34 10.24
CA VAL A 8 13.23 6.31 9.33
C VAL A 8 13.68 6.57 7.88
N ALA A 9 14.54 7.57 7.64
CA ALA A 9 15.06 7.87 6.30
C ALA A 9 15.76 6.66 5.68
N ILE A 10 16.66 6.02 6.44
CA ILE A 10 17.42 4.85 6.00
C ILE A 10 16.48 3.67 5.76
N LEU A 11 15.54 3.40 6.67
CA LEU A 11 14.56 2.33 6.49
C LEU A 11 13.69 2.54 5.26
N THR A 12 13.24 3.76 4.98
CA THR A 12 12.47 4.08 3.77
C THR A 12 13.28 3.85 2.50
N MET A 13 14.57 4.21 2.49
CA MET A 13 15.46 3.90 1.36
C MET A 13 15.65 2.40 1.18
N ILE A 14 15.92 1.66 2.25
CA ILE A 14 16.08 0.20 2.22
C ILE A 14 14.80 -0.45 1.70
N PHE A 15 13.64 -0.01 2.18
CA PHE A 15 12.34 -0.48 1.69
C PHE A 15 12.19 -0.23 0.19
N GLY A 16 12.51 0.97 -0.30
CA GLY A 16 12.46 1.28 -1.73
C GLY A 16 13.39 0.41 -2.57
N VAL A 17 14.61 0.16 -2.11
CA VAL A 17 15.57 -0.76 -2.77
C VAL A 17 15.03 -2.19 -2.79
N ALA A 18 14.47 -2.67 -1.67
CA ALA A 18 13.87 -4.00 -1.58
C ALA A 18 12.69 -4.15 -2.54
N VAL A 19 11.83 -3.13 -2.64
CA VAL A 19 10.71 -3.12 -3.59
C VAL A 19 11.23 -3.20 -5.03
N ILE A 20 12.21 -2.39 -5.42
CA ILE A 20 12.80 -2.45 -6.78
C ILE A 20 13.40 -3.83 -7.05
N TYR A 21 14.10 -4.40 -6.07
CA TYR A 21 14.72 -5.72 -6.21
C TYR A 21 13.66 -6.80 -6.45
N LEU A 22 12.65 -6.89 -5.59
CA LEU A 22 11.54 -7.85 -5.72
C LEU A 22 10.69 -7.60 -6.97
N SER A 23 10.66 -6.37 -7.47
CA SER A 23 9.92 -6.02 -8.68
C SER A 23 10.48 -6.68 -9.94
N LYS A 24 11.75 -7.12 -9.91
CA LYS A 24 12.40 -7.80 -11.04
C LYS A 24 11.90 -9.22 -11.26
N ASP A 25 11.35 -9.84 -10.21
CA ASP A 25 10.84 -11.22 -10.26
C ASP A 25 9.46 -11.30 -10.92
N PHE A 26 8.80 -10.16 -11.16
CA PHE A 26 7.54 -10.15 -11.90
C PHE A 26 7.75 -10.56 -13.36
N PRO A 27 6.84 -11.34 -13.94
CA PRO A 27 6.93 -11.75 -15.33
C PRO A 27 6.94 -10.53 -16.24
N ARG A 28 7.91 -10.50 -17.15
CA ARG A 28 7.96 -9.51 -18.21
C ARG A 28 6.85 -9.85 -19.20
N VAL A 29 5.84 -8.99 -19.28
CA VAL A 29 4.79 -9.13 -20.30
C VAL A 29 5.40 -8.69 -21.63
N VAL A 30 5.25 -9.52 -22.67
CA VAL A 30 5.76 -9.27 -24.04
C VAL A 30 4.73 -8.49 -24.89
N SER A 31 3.74 -7.85 -24.26
CA SER A 31 2.74 -7.02 -24.95
C SER A 31 3.10 -5.53 -24.88
N ASP A 32 2.41 -4.70 -25.66
CA ASP A 32 2.56 -3.23 -25.65
C ASP A 32 2.14 -2.56 -24.32
N ALA A 33 1.71 -3.35 -23.32
CA ALA A 33 1.31 -2.85 -22.02
C ALA A 33 2.48 -2.87 -21.01
N PRO A 34 2.60 -1.85 -20.15
CA PRO A 34 3.56 -1.87 -19.05
C PRO A 34 3.40 -3.12 -18.18
N GLY A 35 4.47 -3.88 -17.99
CA GLY A 35 4.46 -5.08 -17.16
C GLY A 35 4.11 -4.78 -15.68
N PRO A 36 3.65 -5.79 -14.91
CA PRO A 36 3.18 -5.61 -13.54
C PRO A 36 4.28 -5.12 -12.58
N GLY A 37 5.56 -5.34 -12.90
CA GLY A 37 6.70 -4.82 -12.13
C GLY A 37 6.99 -3.33 -12.32
N VAL A 38 6.43 -2.67 -13.34
CA VAL A 38 6.71 -1.24 -13.63
C VAL A 38 6.21 -0.35 -12.50
N PHE A 39 4.98 -0.56 -12.03
CA PHE A 39 4.38 0.27 -10.98
C PHE A 39 5.12 0.15 -9.63
N PRO A 40 5.38 -1.07 -9.10
CA PRO A 40 6.22 -1.24 -7.92
C PRO A 40 7.61 -0.61 -8.06
N THR A 41 8.25 -0.71 -9.23
CA THR A 41 9.57 -0.12 -9.49
C THR A 41 9.54 1.41 -9.37
N ILE A 42 8.54 2.08 -9.95
CA ILE A 42 8.34 3.54 -9.83
C ILE A 42 8.17 3.94 -8.36
N LEU A 43 7.33 3.22 -7.62
CA LEU A 43 7.12 3.48 -6.19
C LEU A 43 8.41 3.29 -5.37
N GLY A 44 9.22 2.29 -5.72
CA GLY A 44 10.51 2.06 -5.09
C GLY A 44 11.49 3.22 -5.30
N TYR A 45 11.61 3.71 -6.55
CA TYR A 45 12.43 4.89 -6.83
C TYR A 45 11.94 6.13 -6.10
N LEU A 46 10.62 6.35 -6.07
CA LEU A 46 10.01 7.49 -5.39
C LEU A 46 10.22 7.41 -3.87
N SER A 47 10.16 6.20 -3.29
CA SER A 47 10.47 5.95 -1.88
C SER A 47 11.93 6.27 -1.55
N ILE A 48 12.88 5.85 -2.40
CA ILE A 48 14.31 6.18 -2.23
C ILE A 48 14.50 7.70 -2.30
N PHE A 49 13.91 8.34 -3.31
CA PHE A 49 14.00 9.79 -3.48
C PHE A 49 13.47 10.57 -2.27
N LEU A 50 12.28 10.21 -1.76
CA LEU A 50 11.72 10.80 -0.55
C LEU A 50 12.59 10.52 0.69
N GLY A 51 13.17 9.32 0.79
CA GLY A 51 14.13 8.98 1.83
C GLY A 51 15.35 9.90 1.81
N VAL A 52 15.90 10.19 0.63
CA VAL A 52 17.05 11.10 0.46
C VAL A 52 16.68 12.53 0.86
N LEU A 53 15.52 13.02 0.42
CA LEU A 53 15.03 14.33 0.84
C LEU A 53 14.86 14.43 2.37
N LEU A 54 14.32 13.37 2.99
CA LEU A 54 14.15 13.31 4.44
C LEU A 54 15.51 13.29 5.15
N PHE A 55 16.48 12.54 4.65
CA PHE A 55 17.84 12.50 5.19
C PHE A 55 18.52 13.88 5.13
N ILE A 56 18.47 14.55 3.98
CA ILE A 56 19.05 15.90 3.79
C ILE A 56 18.34 16.93 4.66
N SER A 57 17.01 16.88 4.75
CA SER A 57 16.22 17.78 5.61
C SER A 57 16.62 17.66 7.08
N ASN A 58 16.92 16.43 7.54
CA ASN A 58 17.38 16.17 8.90
C ASN A 58 18.82 16.63 9.19
N LEU A 59 19.67 16.74 8.16
CA LEU A 59 21.00 17.34 8.29
C LEU A 59 20.91 18.86 8.46
N LYS A 60 19.96 19.51 7.76
CA LYS A 60 19.81 20.98 7.75
C LYS A 60 19.03 21.52 8.96
N ASN A 61 18.00 20.82 9.43
CA ASN A 61 17.16 21.29 10.53
C ASN A 61 17.68 20.87 11.92
N LYS A 62 17.90 21.85 12.81
CA LYS A 62 18.27 21.61 14.23
C LYS A 62 17.06 21.38 15.14
N ASP A 63 15.87 21.83 14.74
CA ASP A 63 14.62 21.64 15.47
C ASP A 63 13.97 20.30 15.16
N ILE A 64 14.33 19.32 15.98
CA ILE A 64 13.88 17.94 15.79
C ILE A 64 12.67 17.71 16.67
N LYS A 65 11.48 17.81 16.08
CA LYS A 65 10.26 17.27 16.71
C LYS A 65 10.53 15.81 17.08
N LYS A 66 10.28 15.46 18.34
CA LYS A 66 10.45 14.08 18.83
C LYS A 66 9.47 13.19 18.07
N ILE A 67 10.00 12.21 17.32
CA ILE A 67 9.16 11.13 16.78
C ILE A 67 8.80 10.22 17.95
N TYR A 68 7.51 10.02 18.14
CA TYR A 68 6.98 9.01 19.03
C TYR A 68 6.43 7.89 18.15
N PHE A 69 7.09 6.73 18.15
CA PHE A 69 6.67 5.59 17.33
C PHE A 69 5.34 4.98 17.83
N PHE A 70 5.07 5.09 19.13
CA PHE A 70 3.89 4.50 19.78
C PHE A 70 2.88 5.56 20.26
N THR A 71 2.50 6.50 19.40
CA THR A 71 1.34 7.37 19.70
C THR A 71 0.03 6.66 19.36
N LYS A 72 -1.07 7.18 19.92
CA LYS A 72 -2.42 6.70 19.62
C LYS A 72 -2.76 6.87 18.14
N GLU A 73 -2.22 7.89 17.46
CA GLU A 73 -2.40 8.09 16.02
C GLU A 73 -1.72 6.97 15.20
N ASN A 74 -0.50 6.55 15.59
CA ASN A 74 0.23 5.51 14.86
C ASN A 74 -0.44 4.12 14.96
N LYS A 75 -1.24 3.87 16.01
CA LYS A 75 -2.00 2.61 16.15
C LYS A 75 -2.96 2.36 14.98
N GLN A 76 -3.56 3.42 14.44
CA GLN A 76 -4.43 3.29 13.26
C GLN A 76 -3.63 2.88 12.02
N VAL A 77 -2.43 3.43 11.86
CA VAL A 77 -1.55 3.06 10.75
C VAL A 77 -1.17 1.58 10.84
N TYR A 78 -0.74 1.11 12.02
CA TYR A 78 -0.41 -0.30 12.22
C TYR A 78 -1.61 -1.24 12.00
N GLY A 79 -2.81 -0.82 12.41
CA GLY A 79 -4.04 -1.56 12.15
C GLY A 79 -4.36 -1.69 10.66
N LEU A 80 -4.20 -0.62 9.89
CA LEU A 80 -4.39 -0.66 8.43
C LEU A 80 -3.37 -1.55 7.74
N VAL A 81 -2.10 -1.50 8.17
CA VAL A 81 -1.06 -2.40 7.64
C VAL A 81 -1.44 -3.86 7.90
N ALA A 82 -1.92 -4.18 9.09
CA ALA A 82 -2.40 -5.54 9.40
C ALA A 82 -3.58 -5.96 8.51
N ILE A 83 -4.55 -5.07 8.28
CA ILE A 83 -5.68 -5.34 7.38
C ILE A 83 -5.22 -5.63 5.95
N VAL A 84 -4.24 -4.87 5.44
CA VAL A 84 -3.66 -5.10 4.11
C VAL A 84 -2.95 -6.46 4.03
N ILE A 85 -2.19 -6.84 5.06
CA ILE A 85 -1.52 -8.14 5.10
C ILE A 85 -2.55 -9.29 5.09
N ILE A 86 -3.59 -9.18 5.92
CA ILE A 86 -4.69 -10.17 5.96
C ILE A 86 -5.37 -10.26 4.60
N TYR A 87 -5.69 -9.13 3.97
CA TYR A 87 -6.25 -9.09 2.62
C TYR A 87 -5.37 -9.84 1.61
N SER A 88 -4.08 -9.52 1.54
CA SER A 88 -3.14 -10.14 0.60
C SER A 88 -3.04 -11.67 0.76
N ILE A 89 -3.10 -12.16 2.00
CA ILE A 89 -3.09 -13.60 2.28
C ILE A 89 -4.42 -14.22 1.85
N SER A 90 -5.55 -13.65 2.30
CA SER A 90 -6.89 -14.16 2.05
C SER A 90 -7.29 -14.15 0.57
N LEU A 91 -6.69 -13.27 -0.24
CA LEU A 91 -6.98 -13.13 -1.68
C LEU A 91 -6.79 -14.46 -2.42
N ASN A 92 -5.75 -15.23 -2.10
CA ASN A 92 -5.48 -16.52 -2.73
C ASN A 92 -6.42 -17.66 -2.27
N PHE A 93 -7.10 -17.52 -1.13
CA PHE A 93 -7.96 -18.58 -0.56
C PHE A 93 -9.44 -18.34 -0.81
N ILE A 94 -9.90 -17.10 -0.75
CA ILE A 94 -11.33 -16.74 -0.77
C ILE A 94 -11.74 -16.13 -2.13
N GLY A 95 -10.77 -15.63 -2.90
CA GLY A 95 -11.02 -14.96 -4.17
C GLY A 95 -11.24 -13.45 -4.04
N PHE A 96 -11.10 -12.75 -5.15
CA PHE A 96 -11.01 -11.30 -5.25
C PHE A 96 -12.28 -10.60 -4.78
N LEU A 97 -13.46 -11.09 -5.19
CA LEU A 97 -14.74 -10.42 -4.90
C LEU A 97 -15.00 -10.32 -3.40
N TRP A 98 -15.02 -11.45 -2.71
CA TRP A 98 -15.32 -11.51 -1.28
C TRP A 98 -14.23 -10.86 -0.44
N THR A 99 -12.96 -11.12 -0.78
CA THR A 99 -11.82 -10.58 -0.03
C THR A 99 -11.75 -9.06 -0.15
N THR A 100 -12.00 -8.50 -1.33
CA THR A 100 -11.93 -7.04 -1.57
C THR A 100 -13.12 -6.31 -0.96
N ILE A 101 -14.33 -6.89 -1.00
CA ILE A 101 -15.48 -6.34 -0.28
C ILE A 101 -15.19 -6.30 1.23
N ALA A 102 -14.70 -7.41 1.81
CA ALA A 102 -14.36 -7.46 3.23
C ALA A 102 -13.25 -6.46 3.60
N PHE A 103 -12.23 -6.33 2.75
CA PHE A 103 -11.13 -5.38 2.91
C PHE A 103 -11.62 -3.92 2.91
N LEU A 104 -12.46 -3.53 1.94
CA LEU A 104 -12.99 -2.17 1.88
C LEU A 104 -13.91 -1.87 3.07
N LEU A 105 -14.79 -2.80 3.43
CA LEU A 105 -15.66 -2.67 4.60
C LEU A 105 -14.85 -2.47 5.89
N THR A 106 -13.86 -3.33 6.13
CA THR A 106 -13.03 -3.27 7.34
C THR A 106 -12.16 -2.02 7.36
N SER A 107 -11.53 -1.65 6.24
CA SER A 107 -10.68 -0.45 6.15
C SER A 107 -11.46 0.84 6.37
N ILE A 108 -12.59 1.02 5.67
CA ILE A 108 -13.45 2.21 5.80
C ILE A 108 -14.02 2.31 7.22
N TYR A 109 -14.47 1.19 7.79
CA TYR A 109 -14.96 1.13 9.16
C TYR A 109 -13.85 1.46 10.17
N PHE A 110 -12.64 0.92 9.97
CA PHE A 110 -11.50 1.14 10.85
C PHE A 110 -10.99 2.59 10.81
N MET A 111 -11.08 3.26 9.65
CA MET A 111 -10.81 4.69 9.48
C MET A 111 -11.88 5.60 10.11
N GLY A 112 -12.96 5.05 10.68
CA GLY A 112 -13.94 5.79 11.47
C GLY A 112 -15.20 6.20 10.72
N TYR A 113 -15.35 5.83 9.45
CA TYR A 113 -16.58 6.08 8.71
C TYR A 113 -17.63 5.00 9.06
N ARG A 114 -18.73 5.40 9.74
CA ARG A 114 -19.72 4.46 10.30
C ARG A 114 -21.07 4.41 9.56
N LYS A 115 -21.30 5.27 8.57
CA LYS A 115 -22.59 5.33 7.87
C LYS A 115 -22.76 4.13 6.94
N LYS A 116 -23.48 3.09 7.42
CA LYS A 116 -23.73 1.84 6.69
C LYS A 116 -24.31 2.04 5.29
N MET A 117 -25.14 3.07 5.11
CA MET A 117 -25.79 3.43 3.86
C MET A 117 -24.81 3.78 2.72
N TYR A 118 -23.62 4.27 3.04
CA TYR A 118 -22.57 4.51 2.04
C TYR A 118 -21.48 3.44 2.11
N LEU A 119 -21.21 2.91 3.30
CA LEU A 119 -20.15 1.93 3.53
C LEU A 119 -20.37 0.63 2.75
N ILE A 120 -21.59 0.09 2.71
CA ILE A 120 -21.86 -1.17 2.00
C ILE A 120 -21.88 -0.96 0.47
N PRO A 121 -22.64 0.01 -0.08
CA PRO A 121 -22.71 0.18 -1.53
C PRO A 121 -21.37 0.56 -2.14
N VAL A 122 -20.57 1.42 -1.47
CA VAL A 122 -19.25 1.81 -1.98
C VAL A 122 -18.32 0.60 -2.08
N SER A 123 -18.24 -0.23 -1.03
CA SER A 123 -17.39 -1.42 -1.05
C SER A 123 -17.80 -2.41 -2.15
N VAL A 124 -19.11 -2.64 -2.33
CA VAL A 124 -19.62 -3.58 -3.33
C VAL A 124 -19.46 -3.02 -4.75
N LEU A 125 -19.95 -1.81 -5.01
CA LEU A 125 -19.93 -1.20 -6.34
C LEU A 125 -18.49 -0.97 -6.82
N PHE A 126 -17.59 -0.52 -5.94
CA PHE A 126 -16.20 -0.33 -6.31
C PHE A 126 -15.50 -1.65 -6.63
N THR A 127 -15.77 -2.71 -5.85
CA THR A 127 -15.22 -4.05 -6.12
C THR A 127 -15.73 -4.60 -7.46
N LEU A 128 -17.04 -4.49 -7.72
CA LEU A 128 -17.64 -4.93 -8.98
C LEU A 128 -17.12 -4.12 -10.18
N PHE A 129 -16.95 -2.81 -10.02
CA PHE A 129 -16.37 -1.95 -11.05
C PHE A 129 -14.94 -2.38 -11.40
N ILE A 130 -14.08 -2.59 -10.40
CA ILE A 130 -12.71 -3.08 -10.65
C ILE A 130 -12.74 -4.46 -11.28
N TYR A 131 -13.57 -5.38 -10.77
CA TYR A 131 -13.71 -6.71 -11.35
C TYR A 131 -14.10 -6.63 -12.83
N PHE A 132 -15.07 -5.79 -13.19
CA PHE A 132 -15.48 -5.60 -14.58
C PHE A 132 -14.34 -5.06 -15.45
N VAL A 133 -13.65 -4.01 -15.01
CA VAL A 133 -12.54 -3.43 -15.76
C VAL A 133 -11.40 -4.43 -15.96
N PHE A 134 -11.03 -5.19 -14.94
CA PHE A 134 -9.87 -6.09 -15.04
C PHE A 134 -10.22 -7.46 -15.62
N ALA A 135 -11.26 -8.12 -15.12
CA ALA A 135 -11.63 -9.47 -15.57
C ALA A 135 -12.32 -9.46 -16.94
N VAL A 136 -13.20 -8.49 -17.21
CA VAL A 136 -14.00 -8.47 -18.44
C VAL A 136 -13.35 -7.62 -19.52
N LEU A 137 -13.00 -6.36 -19.21
CA LEU A 137 -12.45 -5.44 -20.21
C LEU A 137 -11.00 -5.76 -20.57
N PHE A 138 -10.16 -6.06 -19.57
CA PHE A 138 -8.74 -6.36 -19.79
C PHE A 138 -8.42 -7.86 -19.87
N GLY A 139 -9.39 -8.74 -19.57
CA GLY A 139 -9.19 -10.19 -19.63
C GLY A 139 -8.14 -10.72 -18.66
N THR A 140 -7.79 -9.97 -17.60
CA THR A 140 -6.77 -10.39 -16.65
C THR A 140 -7.35 -11.41 -15.66
N PRO A 141 -6.68 -12.56 -15.42
CA PRO A 141 -7.15 -13.53 -14.47
C PRO A 141 -7.05 -12.96 -13.06
N LEU A 142 -8.20 -12.68 -12.45
CA LEU A 142 -8.29 -12.40 -11.02
C LEU A 142 -8.58 -13.72 -10.29
N PRO A 143 -7.98 -13.96 -9.11
CA PRO A 143 -8.37 -15.09 -8.27
C PRO A 143 -9.86 -14.96 -7.97
N THR A 144 -10.68 -15.90 -8.39
CA THR A 144 -12.13 -15.91 -8.14
C THR A 144 -12.49 -16.90 -7.06
#